data_AF-A0A6B3I2P2-F1
#
_entry.id   AF-A0A6B3I2P2-F1
#
_cell.length_a   1.000
_cell.length_b   1.000
_cell.length_c   1.000
_cell.angle_alpha   90.00
_cell.angle_beta   90.00
_cell.angle_gamma   90.00
#
_symmetry.space_group_name_H-M   'P 1'
#
loop_
_entity.id
_entity.type
_entity.pdbx_description
1 polymer ?
#
loop_
_entity_poly.entity_id
_entity_poly.type
_entity_poly.pdbx_seq_one_letter_code
_entity_poly.pdbx_strand_id
1 'polypeptide(L)' 'MNLASIPSPSTGVIELGPIPLRGYAFCIIIGVFVAVWIGNKRWVARGGKAGTVADIAVW' A
#
# COMPACT_ATOMS: atom_id res chain seq x y z
N MET A 1 -18.36 27.08 -13.95
CA MET A 1 -17.63 26.80 -12.69
C MET A 1 -17.63 25.29 -12.48
N ASN A 2 -16.48 24.62 -12.62
CA ASN A 2 -16.35 23.20 -12.25
C ASN A 2 -15.93 23.14 -10.77
N LEU A 3 -16.90 22.97 -9.88
CA LEU A 3 -16.68 22.96 -8.43
C LEU A 3 -16.14 21.63 -7.89
N ALA A 4 -16.06 20.58 -8.72
CA ALA A 4 -15.66 19.23 -8.32
C ALA A 4 -14.83 18.48 -9.39
N SER A 5 -14.06 19.19 -10.22
CA SER A 5 -13.10 18.53 -11.11
C SER A 5 -11.80 18.26 -10.36
N ILE A 6 -11.46 16.99 -10.18
CA ILE A 6 -10.09 16.59 -9.83
C ILE A 6 -9.36 16.46 -11.17
N PRO A 7 -8.44 17.38 -11.52
CA PRO A 7 -7.68 17.26 -12.76
C PRO A 7 -6.83 15.99 -12.71
N SER A 8 -6.76 15.27 -13.84
CA SER A 8 -5.84 14.15 -13.96
C SER A 8 -4.40 14.67 -13.84
N PRO A 9 -3.53 14.00 -13.07
CA PRO A 9 -2.11 14.36 -13.04
C PRO A 9 -1.55 14.33 -14.46
N SER A 10 -0.69 15.30 -14.80
CA SER A 10 0.01 15.32 -16.08
C SER A 10 0.92 14.11 -16.28
N THR A 11 1.45 13.55 -15.18
CA THR A 11 2.30 12.36 -15.19
C THR A 11 2.08 11.55 -13.92
N GLY A 12 1.98 10.22 -14.03
CA GLY A 12 1.87 9.30 -12.88
C GLY A 12 3.20 8.78 -12.33
N VAL A 13 4.31 9.39 -12.74
CA VAL A 13 5.69 8.91 -12.53
C VAL A 13 6.55 10.07 -12.04
N ILE A 14 7.37 9.80 -11.02
CA ILE A 14 8.44 10.66 -10.54
C ILE A 14 9.75 9.97 -10.92
N GLU A 15 10.58 10.61 -11.73
CA GLU A 15 11.89 10.07 -12.13
C GLU A 15 12.92 10.32 -11.02
N LEU A 16 13.35 9.27 -10.31
CA LEU A 16 14.45 9.33 -9.35
C LEU A 16 15.74 8.88 -10.06
N GLY A 17 16.38 9.81 -10.77
CA GLY A 17 17.52 9.47 -11.63
C GLY A 17 17.06 8.53 -12.76
N PRO A 18 17.67 7.33 -12.93
CA PRO A 18 17.25 6.36 -13.95
C PRO A 18 16.03 5.51 -13.54
N ILE A 19 15.44 5.75 -12.37
CA ILE A 19 14.39 4.90 -11.79
C ILE A 19 13.03 5.62 -11.85
N PRO A 20 12.10 5.16 -12.71
CA PRO A 20 10.74 5.70 -12.77
C PRO A 20 9.92 5.20 -11.58
N LEU A 21 9.59 6.09 -10.64
CA LEU A 21 8.76 5.79 -9.46
C LEU A 21 7.30 6.13 -9.73
N ARG A 22 6.43 5.12 -9.73
CA ARG A 22 5.01 5.28 -10.02
C ARG A 22 4.23 5.62 -8.74
N GLY A 23 3.39 6.65 -8.78
CA GLY A 23 2.60 7.07 -7.62
C GLY A 23 1.74 5.96 -7.02
N TYR A 24 1.10 5.15 -7.89
CA TYR A 24 0.28 4.02 -7.44
C TYR A 24 1.10 2.91 -6.75
N ALA A 25 2.39 2.76 -7.08
CA ALA A 25 3.23 1.74 -6.47
C ALA A 25 3.40 2.02 -4.97
N PHE A 26 3.55 3.29 -4.60
CA PHE A 26 3.55 3.70 -3.19
C PHE A 26 2.22 3.41 -2.51
N CYS A 27 1.10 3.72 -3.16
CA CYS A 27 -0.24 3.41 -2.63
C CYS A 27 -0.41 1.91 -2.35
N ILE A 28 0.06 1.04 -3.26
CA ILE A 28 0.01 -0.41 -3.09
C ILE A 28 0.89 -0.85 -1.93
N ILE A 29 2.15 -0.40 -1.87
CA ILE A 29 3.10 -0.78 -0.82
C ILE A 29 2.54 -0.41 0.55
N ILE A 30 2.05 0.83 0.71
CA ILE A 30 1.42 1.28 1.96
C ILE A 30 0.21 0.41 2.29
N GLY A 31 -0.65 0.12 1.31
CA GLY A 31 -1.81 -0.75 1.48
C GLY A 31 -1.44 -2.14 1.99
N VAL A 32 -0.40 -2.76 1.44
CA VAL A 32 0.11 -4.07 1.89
C VAL A 32 0.59 -4.01 3.34
N PHE A 33 1.40 -3.01 3.71
CA PHE A 33 1.88 -2.85 5.08
C PHE A 33 0.73 -2.69 6.07
N VAL A 34 -0.25 -1.84 5.76
CA VAL A 34 -1.42 -1.61 6.60
C VAL A 34 -2.27 -2.89 6.72
N ALA A 35 -2.50 -3.59 5.61
CA ALA A 35 -3.28 -4.82 5.59
C ALA A 35 -2.64 -5.93 6.44
N VAL A 36 -1.33 -6.15 6.28
CA VAL A 36 -0.57 -7.14 7.07
C VAL A 36 -0.56 -6.74 8.55
N TRP A 37 -0.34 -5.46 8.86
CA TRP A 37 -0.30 -4.99 10.25
C TRP A 37 -1.64 -5.16 10.97
N ILE A 38 -2.73 -4.72 10.34
CA ILE A 38 -4.09 -4.86 10.88
C ILE A 38 -4.47 -6.35 10.97
N GLY A 39 -4.16 -7.13 9.92
CA GLY A 39 -4.40 -8.56 9.88
C GLY A 39 -3.68 -9.29 11.02
N ASN A 40 -2.39 -9.01 11.22
CA ASN A 40 -1.59 -9.60 12.30
C ASN A 40 -2.13 -9.19 13.67
N LYS A 41 -2.48 -7.92 13.88
CA LYS A 41 -3.09 -7.45 15.14
C LYS A 41 -4.39 -8.20 15.45
N ARG A 42 -5.26 -8.40 14.45
CA ARG A 42 -6.51 -9.16 14.60
C ARG A 42 -6.28 -10.66 14.80
N TRP A 43 -5.25 -11.20 14.15
CA TRP A 43 -4.87 -12.61 14.27
C TRP A 43 -4.38 -12.94 15.67
N VAL A 44 -3.47 -12.12 16.21
CA VAL A 44 -2.97 -12.25 17.58
C VAL A 44 -4.09 -12.10 18.61
N ALA A 45 -5.01 -11.16 18.41
CA ALA A 45 -6.18 -10.99 19.29
C ALA A 45 -7.10 -12.24 19.34
N ARG A 46 -7.01 -13.13 18.34
CA ARG A 46 -7.74 -14.41 18.29
C ARG A 46 -6.89 -15.59 18.79
N GLY A 47 -5.72 -15.35 19.39
CA GLY A 47 -4.80 -16.40 19.85
C GLY A 47 -3.86 -16.94 18.76
N GLY A 48 -3.85 -16.31 17.58
CA GLY A 48 -2.94 -16.68 16.50
C GLY A 48 -1.49 -16.26 16.77
N LYS A 49 -0.53 -17.01 16.19
CA LYS A 49 0.90 -16.68 16.29
C LYS A 49 1.22 -15.39 15.51
N ALA A 50 1.95 -14.48 16.14
CA ALA A 50 2.44 -13.27 15.48
C ALA A 50 3.35 -13.64 14.30
N GLY A 51 3.21 -12.91 13.19
CA GLY A 51 4.01 -13.13 11.97
C GLY A 51 3.35 -14.03 10.94
N THR A 52 2.41 -14.91 11.34
CA THR A 52 1.72 -15.80 10.39
C THR A 52 1.03 -15.06 9.25
N VAL A 53 0.45 -13.89 9.52
CA VAL A 53 -0.19 -13.08 8.46
C VAL A 53 0.82 -12.51 7.47
N ALA A 54 2.04 -12.20 7.93
CA ALA A 54 3.11 -11.75 7.04
C ALA A 54 3.65 -12.91 6.20
N ASP A 55 3.82 -14.10 6.80
CA ASP A 55 4.24 -15.30 6.08
C ASP A 55 3.28 -15.65 4.94
N ILE A 56 1.96 -15.60 5.20
CA ILE A 56 0.92 -15.83 4.18
C ILE A 56 0.95 -14.76 3.08
N ALA A 57 1.24 -13.51 3.43
CA ALA A 57 1.24 -12.41 2.46
C ALA A 57 2.46 -12.44 1.52
N VAL A 58 3.52 -13.18 1.88
CA VAL A 58 4.79 -13.23 1.14
C VAL A 58 4.95 -14.51 0.32
N TRP A 59 4.21 -15.58 0.64
CA TRP A 59 4.26 -16.88 -0.02
C TRP A 59 3.42 -16.92 -1.31
#